data_AF-A0A8T7ET62-F1
#
_entry.id   AF-A0A8T7ET62-F1
#
_cell.length_a   1.000
_cell.length_b   1.000
_cell.length_c   1.000
_cell.angle_alpha   90.00
_cell.angle_beta   90.00
_cell.angle_gamma   90.00
#
_symmetry.space_group_name_H-M   'P 1'
#
loop_
_entity.id
_entity.type
_entity.pdbx_description
1 polymer ?
#
loop_
_entity_poly.entity_id
_entity_poly.type
_entity_poly.pdbx_seq_one_letter_code
_entity_poly.pdbx_strand_id
1 'polypeptide(L)'
;MKPFRLSGGVISCVWCGYVARPEPPAQAAPTDEELDALFGDGGGGSAEPLTAVDELLTQRRERYRPSYIIKHKGGVSAHAEAIFSTAMDHVRRKDWEGAIRHLYRAIDNEPEFTDAHLWLSRLLADESERRKHLKALLAVDMQHSEGLRG
;
A
#
# COMPACT_ATOMS: atom_id res chain seq x y z
N MET A 1 -9.19 -33.31 12.41
CA MET A 1 -8.47 -32.77 13.60
C MET A 1 -8.27 -31.27 13.41
N LYS A 2 -8.58 -30.45 14.42
CA LYS A 2 -8.31 -29.00 14.39
C LYS A 2 -6.85 -28.76 14.83
N PRO A 3 -5.99 -28.07 14.04
CA PRO A 3 -4.55 -27.97 14.29
C PRO A 3 -4.14 -26.92 15.34
N PHE A 4 -5.06 -26.50 16.22
CA PHE A 4 -4.83 -25.44 17.19
C PHE A 4 -4.77 -25.99 18.62
N ARG A 5 -3.75 -25.56 19.37
CA ARG A 5 -3.53 -25.89 20.78
C ARG A 5 -3.63 -24.62 21.61
N LEU A 6 -4.34 -24.71 22.73
CA LEU A 6 -4.46 -23.64 23.72
C LEU A 6 -3.57 -24.01 24.91
N SER A 7 -2.66 -23.10 25.29
CA SER A 7 -1.81 -23.28 26.47
C SER A 7 -1.55 -21.92 27.11
N GLY A 8 -2.01 -21.71 28.35
CA GLY A 8 -1.74 -20.48 29.10
C GLY A 8 -2.32 -19.20 28.49
N GLY A 9 -3.49 -19.25 27.85
CA GLY A 9 -4.13 -18.09 27.20
C GLY A 9 -3.57 -17.74 25.81
N VAL A 10 -2.62 -18.52 25.33
CA VAL A 10 -1.98 -18.35 24.02
C VAL A 10 -2.50 -19.41 23.06
N ILE A 11 -2.95 -18.97 21.88
CA ILE A 11 -3.40 -19.85 20.79
C ILE A 11 -2.19 -20.16 19.91
N SER A 12 -1.88 -21.43 19.70
CA SER A 12 -0.82 -21.83 18.77
C SER A 12 -1.28 -22.84 17.72
N CYS A 13 -0.78 -22.71 16.50
CA CYS A 13 -0.98 -23.66 15.41
C CYS A 13 0.16 -24.69 15.42
N VAL A 14 -0.19 -25.97 15.57
CA VAL A 14 0.78 -27.07 15.69
C VAL A 14 1.47 -27.38 14.35
N TRP A 15 0.85 -26.99 13.22
CA TRP A 15 1.35 -27.33 11.88
C TRP A 15 2.37 -26.34 11.33
N CYS A 16 2.13 -25.04 11.48
CA CYS A 16 3.03 -24.00 10.98
C CYS A 16 3.83 -23.28 12.08
N GLY A 17 3.58 -23.58 13.35
CA GLY A 17 4.26 -22.96 14.48
C GLY A 17 3.78 -21.54 14.83
N TYR A 18 2.66 -21.08 14.26
CA TYR A 18 2.06 -19.78 14.60
C TYR A 18 1.70 -19.72 16.09
N VAL A 19 2.02 -18.60 16.76
CA VAL A 19 1.66 -18.34 18.16
C VAL A 19 1.03 -16.94 18.23
N ALA A 20 -0.23 -16.88 18.65
CA ALA A 20 -0.94 -15.62 18.86
C ALA A 20 -0.36 -14.91 20.09
N ARG A 21 0.41 -13.85 19.86
CA ARG A 21 0.91 -13.00 20.95
C ARG A 21 -0.27 -12.20 21.51
N PRO A 22 -0.58 -12.26 22.81
CA PRO A 22 -1.53 -11.34 23.39
C PRO A 22 -0.97 -9.92 23.22
N GLU A 23 -1.81 -9.01 22.76
CA GLU A 23 -1.47 -7.59 22.68
C GLU A 23 -1.00 -7.15 24.07
N PRO A 24 0.15 -6.44 24.18
CA PRO A 24 0.58 -5.93 25.47
C PRO A 24 -0.56 -5.08 26.05
N PRO A 25 -0.78 -5.11 27.37
CA PRO A 25 -1.82 -4.29 27.98
C PRO A 25 -1.59 -2.86 27.51
N ALA A 26 -2.66 -2.25 26.98
CA ALA A 26 -2.65 -0.90 26.44
C ALA A 26 -1.94 0.04 27.42
N GLN A 27 -0.66 0.26 27.15
CA GLN A 27 0.09 1.34 27.75
C GLN A 27 -0.64 2.57 27.25
N ALA A 28 -1.07 3.42 28.18
CA ALA A 28 -1.78 4.65 27.88
C ALA A 28 -1.10 5.31 26.69
N ALA A 29 -1.89 5.59 25.64
CA ALA A 29 -1.39 6.25 24.46
C ALA A 29 -0.56 7.47 24.91
N PRO A 30 0.65 7.67 24.37
CA PRO A 30 1.47 8.81 24.73
C PRO A 30 0.64 10.07 24.56
N THR A 31 0.69 10.97 25.53
CA THR A 31 -0.07 12.22 25.43
C THR A 31 0.42 13.01 24.22
N ASP A 32 -0.42 13.89 23.68
CA ASP A 32 -0.04 14.69 22.50
C ASP A 32 1.27 15.48 22.74
N GLU A 33 1.57 15.82 23.99
CA GLU A 33 2.81 16.47 24.43
C GLU A 33 4.05 15.55 24.37
N GLU A 34 3.91 14.25 24.63
CA GLU A 34 4.99 13.25 24.50
C GLU A 34 5.26 12.87 23.03
N LEU A 35 4.21 12.88 22.20
CA LEU A 35 4.33 12.69 20.75
C LEU A 35 5.07 13.87 20.10
N ASP A 36 4.75 15.10 20.48
CA ASP A 36 5.43 16.30 19.98
C ASP A 36 6.91 16.37 20.42
N ALA A 37 7.26 15.83 21.59
CA ALA A 37 8.65 15.78 22.05
C ALA A 37 9.51 14.71 21.34
N LEU A 38 8.90 13.62 20.86
CA LEU A 38 9.60 12.54 20.14
C LEU A 38 9.78 12.81 18.65
N PHE A 39 8.88 13.61 18.05
CA PHE A 39 8.93 14.03 16.65
C PHE A 39 9.27 15.52 16.49
N GLY A 40 9.64 16.16 17.59
CA GLY A 40 10.04 17.55 17.67
C GLY A 40 11.36 17.82 16.95
N ASP A 41 11.24 18.57 15.86
CA ASP A 41 12.29 19.23 15.08
C ASP A 41 13.01 18.38 14.02
N GLY A 42 12.48 18.44 12.79
CA GLY A 42 13.18 17.87 11.63
C GLY A 42 12.31 17.54 10.41
N GLY A 43 11.28 18.30 10.11
CA GLY A 43 10.46 18.04 8.92
C GLY A 43 9.56 19.19 8.56
N GLY A 44 10.13 20.26 8.02
CA GLY A 44 9.38 21.31 7.35
C GLY A 44 8.63 20.74 6.15
N GLY A 45 7.44 20.18 6.40
CA GLY A 45 6.41 20.09 5.38
C GLY A 45 5.89 21.49 5.19
N SER A 46 6.41 22.21 4.18
CA SER A 46 5.72 23.37 3.67
C SER A 46 4.27 22.95 3.45
N ALA A 47 3.36 23.66 4.09
CA ALA A 47 1.96 23.65 3.70
C ALA A 47 1.91 24.27 2.29
N GLU A 48 2.32 23.48 1.29
CA GLU A 48 2.04 23.75 -0.11
C GLU A 48 0.53 23.98 -0.18
N PRO A 49 0.06 25.05 -0.86
CA PRO A 49 -1.36 25.35 -0.91
C PRO A 49 -2.09 24.09 -1.40
N LEU A 50 -3.15 23.68 -0.70
CA LEU A 50 -3.91 22.45 -0.98
C LEU A 50 -4.30 22.31 -2.46
N THR A 51 -4.39 23.45 -3.18
CA THR A 51 -4.63 23.54 -4.62
C THR A 51 -3.47 23.03 -5.48
N ALA A 52 -2.21 23.27 -5.10
CA ALA A 52 -1.03 22.86 -5.87
C ALA A 52 -0.85 21.33 -5.85
N VAL A 53 -1.07 20.69 -4.70
CA VAL A 53 -1.00 19.22 -4.58
C VAL A 53 -2.10 18.55 -5.40
N ASP A 54 -3.30 19.12 -5.39
CA ASP A 54 -4.46 18.60 -6.13
C ASP A 54 -4.33 18.81 -7.66
N GLU A 55 -3.76 19.94 -8.08
CA GLU A 55 -3.41 20.20 -9.49
C GLU A 55 -2.34 19.23 -10.00
N LEU A 56 -1.27 19.01 -9.23
CA LEU A 56 -0.21 18.06 -9.57
C LEU A 56 -0.74 16.62 -9.62
N LEU A 57 -1.62 16.25 -8.69
CA LEU A 57 -2.29 14.96 -8.66
C LEU A 57 -3.17 14.76 -9.90
N THR A 58 -3.95 15.77 -10.26
CA THR A 58 -4.81 15.77 -11.45
C THR A 58 -3.97 15.62 -12.71
N GLN A 59 -2.91 16.41 -12.86
CA GLN A 59 -2.00 16.33 -14.00
C GLN A 59 -1.33 14.95 -14.09
N ARG A 60 -0.94 14.37 -12.95
CA ARG A 60 -0.36 13.03 -12.89
C ARG A 60 -1.37 11.96 -13.32
N ARG A 61 -2.60 12.02 -12.83
CA ARG A 61 -3.70 11.11 -13.19
C ARG A 61 -4.03 11.17 -14.69
N GLU A 62 -4.01 12.36 -15.29
CA GLU A 62 -4.27 12.52 -16.72
C GLU A 62 -3.11 12.04 -17.62
N ARG A 63 -1.88 12.08 -17.12
CA ARG A 63 -0.71 11.59 -17.84
C ARG A 63 -0.74 10.08 -18.07
N TYR A 64 -1.28 9.31 -17.12
CA TYR A 64 -1.22 7.85 -17.18
C TYR A 64 -2.41 7.26 -17.92
N ARG A 65 -2.15 6.67 -19.09
CA ARG A 65 -3.11 5.80 -19.78
C ARG A 65 -3.12 4.42 -19.12
N PRO A 66 -4.30 3.83 -18.87
CA PRO A 66 -4.40 2.52 -18.27
C PRO A 66 -3.63 1.50 -19.10
N SER A 67 -2.83 0.68 -18.43
CA SER A 67 -2.11 -0.43 -19.05
C SER A 67 -2.67 -1.71 -18.46
N TYR A 68 -3.15 -2.58 -19.35
CA TYR A 68 -3.61 -3.92 -18.99
C TYR A 68 -2.47 -4.95 -19.05
N ILE A 69 -1.29 -4.55 -19.51
CA ILE A 69 -0.11 -5.41 -19.54
C ILE A 69 0.48 -5.47 -18.13
N ILE A 70 0.48 -6.67 -17.56
CA ILE A 70 1.11 -7.00 -16.28
C ILE A 70 2.59 -7.31 -16.52
N LYS A 71 3.48 -6.62 -15.80
CA LYS A 71 4.94 -6.80 -15.84
C LYS A 71 5.50 -7.47 -14.58
N HIS A 72 4.64 -7.76 -13.62
CA HIS A 72 4.99 -8.43 -12.38
C HIS A 72 5.80 -9.72 -12.62
N LYS A 73 6.88 -9.88 -11.83
CA LYS A 73 7.74 -11.06 -11.85
C LYS A 73 7.19 -12.10 -10.87
N GLY A 74 6.84 -13.27 -11.38
CA GLY A 74 6.06 -14.27 -10.65
C GLY A 74 4.65 -14.27 -11.22
N GLY A 75 4.07 -15.44 -11.49
CA GLY A 75 2.72 -15.49 -12.06
C GLY A 75 1.72 -14.83 -11.11
N VAL A 76 0.92 -13.89 -11.60
CA VAL A 76 -0.19 -13.32 -10.83
C VAL A 76 -1.35 -14.30 -10.83
N SER A 77 -2.05 -14.45 -9.70
CA SER A 77 -3.29 -15.23 -9.70
C SER A 77 -4.33 -14.60 -10.61
N ALA A 78 -5.10 -15.43 -11.32
CA ALA A 78 -6.15 -14.96 -12.23
C ALA A 78 -7.18 -14.04 -11.54
N HIS A 79 -7.36 -14.22 -10.22
CA HIS A 79 -8.23 -13.35 -9.43
C HIS A 79 -7.65 -11.94 -9.25
N ALA A 80 -6.38 -11.82 -8.88
CA ALA A 80 -5.71 -10.52 -8.75
C ALA A 80 -5.58 -9.80 -10.10
N GLU A 81 -5.33 -10.55 -11.19
CA GLU A 81 -5.35 -10.01 -12.55
C GLU A 81 -6.73 -9.45 -12.94
N ALA A 82 -7.82 -10.16 -12.64
CA ALA A 82 -9.18 -9.69 -12.93
C ALA A 82 -9.57 -8.45 -12.11
N ILE A 83 -9.14 -8.38 -10.85
CA ILE A 83 -9.34 -7.18 -10.02
C ILE A 83 -8.55 -6.01 -10.60
N PHE A 84 -7.33 -6.25 -11.05
CA PHE A 84 -6.47 -5.22 -11.65
C PHE A 84 -7.03 -4.69 -12.97
N SER A 85 -7.53 -5.55 -13.86
CA SER A 85 -8.18 -5.11 -15.10
C SER A 85 -9.41 -4.25 -14.81
N THR A 86 -10.19 -4.61 -13.78
CA THR A 86 -11.31 -3.79 -13.29
C THR A 86 -10.82 -2.42 -12.80
N ALA A 87 -9.72 -2.36 -12.04
CA ALA A 87 -9.13 -1.09 -11.63
C ALA A 87 -8.72 -0.22 -12.84
N MET A 88 -8.15 -0.82 -13.88
CA MET A 88 -7.78 -0.11 -15.11
C MET A 88 -9.00 0.44 -15.85
N ASP A 89 -10.15 -0.24 -15.80
CA ASP A 89 -11.41 0.28 -16.34
C ASP A 89 -11.92 1.51 -15.58
N HIS A 90 -11.75 1.54 -14.26
CA HIS A 90 -12.05 2.73 -13.45
C HIS A 90 -11.09 3.89 -13.80
N VAL A 91 -9.79 3.61 -13.94
CA VAL A 91 -8.80 4.60 -14.45
C VAL A 91 -9.23 5.16 -15.80
N ARG A 92 -9.68 4.30 -16.73
CA ARG A 92 -10.17 4.71 -18.05
C ARG A 92 -11.39 5.64 -17.97
N ARG A 93 -12.25 5.42 -16.98
CA ARG A 93 -13.45 6.23 -16.69
C ARG A 93 -13.13 7.49 -15.88
N LYS A 94 -11.86 7.74 -15.54
CA LYS A 94 -11.41 8.79 -14.60
C LYS A 94 -12.00 8.66 -13.20
N ASP A 95 -12.45 7.46 -12.83
CA ASP A 95 -12.90 7.14 -11.48
C ASP A 95 -11.70 6.71 -10.63
N TRP A 96 -11.01 7.70 -10.07
CA TRP A 96 -9.77 7.49 -9.32
C TRP A 96 -9.99 6.76 -8.00
N GLU A 97 -11.10 7.05 -7.31
CA GLU A 97 -11.44 6.38 -6.05
C GLU A 97 -11.80 4.91 -6.29
N GLY A 98 -12.59 4.63 -7.34
CA GLY A 98 -12.89 3.26 -7.77
C GLY A 98 -11.61 2.49 -8.08
N ALA A 99 -10.70 3.08 -8.85
CA ALA A 99 -9.41 2.48 -9.19
C ALA A 99 -8.58 2.15 -7.94
N ILE A 100 -8.43 3.10 -7.01
CA ILE A 100 -7.66 2.91 -5.78
C ILE A 100 -8.24 1.76 -4.94
N ARG A 101 -9.56 1.69 -4.77
CA ARG A 101 -10.20 0.59 -4.01
C ARG A 101 -9.93 -0.78 -4.61
N HIS A 102 -10.03 -0.90 -5.93
CA HIS A 102 -9.78 -2.17 -6.61
C HIS A 102 -8.29 -2.54 -6.56
N LEU A 103 -7.37 -1.58 -6.65
CA LEU A 103 -5.94 -1.84 -6.50
C LEU A 103 -5.57 -2.34 -5.10
N TYR A 104 -6.18 -1.79 -4.04
CA TYR A 104 -5.98 -2.32 -2.69
C TYR A 104 -6.46 -3.77 -2.57
N ARG A 105 -7.62 -4.10 -3.15
CA ARG A 105 -8.10 -5.50 -3.19
C ARG A 105 -7.16 -6.43 -3.95
N ALA A 106 -6.48 -5.94 -4.99
CA ALA A 106 -5.50 -6.75 -5.70
C ALA A 106 -4.30 -7.08 -4.81
N ILE A 107 -3.86 -6.13 -3.99
CA ILE A 107 -2.75 -6.28 -3.03
C ILE A 107 -3.16 -7.12 -1.80
N ASP A 108 -4.42 -7.05 -1.37
CA ASP A 108 -4.95 -7.93 -0.32
C ASP A 108 -4.90 -9.41 -0.72
N ASN A 109 -5.06 -9.70 -2.02
CA ASN A 109 -4.93 -11.05 -2.56
C ASN A 109 -3.47 -11.41 -2.83
N GLU A 110 -2.71 -10.50 -3.43
CA GLU A 110 -1.31 -10.69 -3.81
C GLU A 110 -0.46 -9.52 -3.31
N PRO A 111 0.11 -9.62 -2.09
CA PRO A 111 0.88 -8.53 -1.49
C PRO A 111 2.13 -8.14 -2.27
N GLU A 112 2.65 -9.03 -3.11
CA GLU A 112 3.85 -8.80 -3.91
C GLU A 112 3.54 -8.21 -5.30
N PHE A 113 2.26 -7.91 -5.61
CA PHE A 113 1.83 -7.51 -6.93
C PHE A 113 2.36 -6.12 -7.35
N THR A 114 3.51 -6.13 -8.01
CA THR A 114 4.32 -4.95 -8.34
C THR A 114 3.55 -3.91 -9.15
N ASP A 115 2.77 -4.33 -10.16
CA ASP A 115 1.99 -3.40 -10.98
C ASP A 115 0.90 -2.71 -10.15
N ALA A 116 0.25 -3.41 -9.22
CA ALA A 116 -0.78 -2.81 -8.37
C ALA A 116 -0.18 -1.74 -7.45
N HIS A 117 0.97 -2.02 -6.83
CA HIS A 117 1.69 -1.02 -6.03
C HIS A 117 2.14 0.18 -6.88
N LEU A 118 2.58 -0.05 -8.13
CA LEU A 118 2.98 1.01 -9.06
C LEU A 118 1.82 1.93 -9.41
N TRP A 119 0.65 1.36 -9.67
CA TRP A 119 -0.55 2.15 -9.96
C TRP A 119 -1.05 2.92 -8.74
N LEU A 120 -0.98 2.36 -7.54
CA LEU A 120 -1.31 3.09 -6.31
C LEU A 120 -0.37 4.28 -6.09
N SER A 121 0.94 4.11 -6.25
CA SER A 121 1.88 5.22 -6.05
C SER A 121 1.62 6.39 -7.00
N ARG A 122 1.08 6.12 -8.20
CA ARG A 122 0.67 7.14 -9.16
C ARG A 122 -0.67 7.80 -8.80
N LEU A 123 -1.62 7.06 -8.23
CA LEU A 123 -2.98 7.57 -7.99
C LEU A 123 -3.19 8.23 -6.63
N LEU A 124 -2.34 7.92 -5.64
CA LEU A 124 -2.43 8.42 -4.27
C LEU A 124 -1.89 9.86 -4.14
N ALA A 125 -2.69 10.73 -3.52
CA ALA A 125 -2.27 12.10 -3.19
C ALA A 125 -1.27 12.11 -2.04
N ASP A 126 -1.46 11.23 -1.06
CA ASP A 126 -0.68 11.18 0.15
C ASP A 126 0.76 10.69 -0.10
N GLU A 127 1.73 11.50 0.34
CA GLU A 127 3.15 11.22 0.20
C GLU A 127 3.60 10.01 1.03
N SER A 128 3.01 9.81 2.21
CA SER A 128 3.36 8.72 3.10
C SER A 128 2.97 7.37 2.49
N GLU A 129 1.72 7.24 2.07
CA GLU A 129 1.21 6.03 1.42
C GLU A 129 1.93 5.79 0.09
N ARG A 130 2.15 6.83 -0.71
CA ARG A 130 2.91 6.71 -1.96
C ARG A 130 4.30 6.12 -1.72
N ARG A 131 5.04 6.62 -0.73
CA ARG A 131 6.38 6.12 -0.39
C ARG A 131 6.33 4.67 0.11
N LYS A 132 5.30 4.26 0.86
CA LYS A 132 5.13 2.85 1.27
C LYS A 132 5.03 1.93 0.07
N HIS A 133 4.17 2.26 -0.91
CA HIS A 133 4.05 1.45 -2.12
C HIS A 133 5.34 1.46 -2.94
N LEU A 134 6.02 2.61 -3.12
CA LEU A 134 7.32 2.67 -3.81
C LEU A 134 8.39 1.80 -3.15
N LYS A 135 8.46 1.78 -1.80
CA LYS A 135 9.35 0.89 -1.07
C LYS A 135 9.04 -0.58 -1.34
N ALA A 136 7.76 -0.95 -1.41
CA ALA A 136 7.36 -2.32 -1.76
C ALA A 136 7.80 -2.71 -3.18
N LEU A 137 7.72 -1.80 -4.17
CA LEU A 137 8.27 -2.08 -5.51
C LEU A 137 9.77 -2.35 -5.46
N LEU A 138 10.53 -1.50 -4.75
CA LEU A 138 11.98 -1.63 -4.65
C LEU A 138 12.40 -2.91 -3.92
N ALA A 139 11.59 -3.37 -2.97
CA ALA A 139 11.82 -4.62 -2.25
C ALA A 139 11.63 -5.85 -3.15
N VAL A 140 10.62 -5.83 -4.02
CA VAL A 140 10.34 -6.94 -4.97
C VAL A 140 11.28 -6.90 -6.18
N ASP A 141 11.59 -5.71 -6.67
CA ASP A 141 12.30 -5.52 -7.93
C ASP A 141 13.29 -4.35 -7.75
N MET A 142 14.49 -4.68 -7.27
CA MET A 142 15.63 -3.77 -7.14
C MET A 142 16.04 -3.12 -8.49
N GLN A 143 15.47 -3.59 -9.61
CA GLN A 143 15.65 -3.07 -10.96
C GLN A 143 14.34 -2.57 -11.61
N HIS A 144 13.25 -2.34 -10.85
CA HIS A 144 12.04 -1.74 -11.39
C HIS A 144 12.31 -0.27 -11.73
N SER A 145 12.62 -0.01 -13.00
CA SER A 145 13.17 1.23 -13.55
C SER A 145 12.26 2.48 -13.45
N GLU A 146 11.19 2.43 -12.66
CA GLU A 146 10.35 3.59 -12.33
C GLU A 146 10.63 4.23 -10.97
N GLY A 147 11.39 3.57 -10.08
CA GLY A 147 11.82 4.15 -8.80
C GLY A 147 13.02 5.12 -8.90
N LEU A 148 13.54 5.36 -10.10
CA LEU A 148 14.81 6.08 -10.34
C LEU A 148 14.67 7.37 -11.18
N ARG A 149 13.44 7.86 -11.42
CA ARG A 149 13.26 9.22 -11.95
C ARG A 149 12.90 10.15 -10.80
N GLY A 150 13.95 10.79 -10.26
CA GLY A 150 13.83 12.01 -9.45
C GLY A 150 13.33 13.19 -10.28
#